data_AF-A0A4Y9J4M2-F1
#
_entry.id   AF-A0A4Y9J4M2-F1
#
_cell.length_a   1.000
_cell.length_b   1.000
_cell.length_c   1.000
_cell.angle_alpha   90.00
_cell.angle_beta   90.00
_cell.angle_gamma   90.00
#
_symmetry.space_group_name_H-M   'P 1'
#
loop_
_entity.id
_entity.type
_entity.pdbx_description
1 polymer ?
#
loop_
_entity_poly.entity_id
_entity_poly.type
_entity_poly.pdbx_seq_one_letter_code
_entity_poly.pdbx_strand_id
1 'polypeptide(L)'
;MVPDFEEFILATLKALKDGKTVSLQQLRSDVINYFNFSKNDLAETTRSGNNTKVIDRITWSLTYLCQAGLAERPQRSFARITLSGIELLDNPPAVITREYLSSKYPSFRAFTNRTRKKIVQTGEKKDTENANENIDISDSTKQLKDLKSAIYTVKKMGITPSSEMLSKLHELEKALTTSKLYPVVFAAVKEISKSIDFKLTVIAKDGDIYFDFNDDILDISQNLDNFIQYQESSSKARKRRPNLNFYQMGLIDGDVLTFVADESINATVVSENKVEYNGKKYSLTKLTQKLKGLDHAIQPTGEWRLEEQNLLDLYNETYS
;
A
#
# COMPACT_ATOMS: atom_id res chain seq x y z
N MET A 1 -9.11 15.54 33.03
CA MET A 1 -9.97 15.58 31.83
C MET A 1 -9.09 15.30 30.63
N VAL A 2 -9.55 14.49 29.67
CA VAL A 2 -8.70 14.12 28.51
C VAL A 2 -8.61 15.30 27.50
N PRO A 3 -7.41 15.81 27.17
CA PRO A 3 -7.18 17.00 26.33
C PRO A 3 -7.66 16.87 24.88
N ASP A 4 -7.78 17.97 24.16
CA ASP A 4 -8.25 17.94 22.78
C ASP A 4 -7.34 17.14 21.85
N PHE A 5 -7.94 16.60 20.79
CA PHE A 5 -7.27 15.66 19.88
C PHE A 5 -5.97 16.24 19.28
N GLU A 6 -5.93 17.53 18.98
CA GLU A 6 -4.78 18.18 18.34
C GLU A 6 -3.54 18.19 19.24
N GLU A 7 -3.73 18.23 20.57
CA GLU A 7 -2.63 18.15 21.53
C GLU A 7 -1.92 16.79 21.47
N PHE A 8 -2.66 15.72 21.16
CA PHE A 8 -2.10 14.38 21.04
C PHE A 8 -1.19 14.22 19.81
N ILE A 9 -1.39 15.00 18.74
CA ILE A 9 -0.63 14.83 17.50
C ILE A 9 0.84 15.18 17.74
N LEU A 10 1.12 16.34 18.34
CA LEU A 10 2.48 16.74 18.66
C LEU A 10 3.10 15.86 19.75
N ALA A 11 2.35 15.51 20.79
CA ALA A 11 2.83 14.62 21.85
C ALA A 11 3.22 13.23 21.30
N THR A 12 2.43 12.68 20.39
CA THR A 12 2.73 11.40 19.72
C THR A 12 3.99 11.47 18.87
N LEU A 13 4.22 12.59 18.16
CA LEU A 13 5.45 12.77 17.40
C LEU A 13 6.68 12.90 18.30
N LYS A 14 6.58 13.68 19.39
CA LYS A 14 7.64 13.84 20.40
C LYS A 14 8.01 12.53 21.08
N ALA A 15 7.06 11.62 21.27
CA ALA A 15 7.33 10.29 21.82
C ALA A 15 8.20 9.42 20.91
N LEU A 16 8.34 9.77 19.62
CA LEU A 16 9.20 9.07 18.65
C LEU A 16 10.53 9.79 18.39
N LYS A 17 10.84 10.88 19.10
CA LYS A 17 11.96 11.80 18.81
C LYS A 17 13.35 11.14 18.82
N ASP A 18 13.50 9.97 19.44
CA ASP A 18 14.78 9.28 19.58
C ASP A 18 15.22 8.56 18.29
N GLY A 19 14.39 8.58 17.24
CA GLY A 19 14.69 7.94 15.96
C GLY A 19 14.53 6.42 15.99
N LYS A 20 14.25 5.83 17.17
CA LYS A 20 14.21 4.37 17.33
C LYS A 20 12.87 3.83 16.90
N THR A 21 12.88 2.57 16.47
CA THR A 21 11.64 1.83 16.25
C THR A 21 11.08 1.37 17.59
N VAL A 22 9.92 1.91 17.97
CA VAL A 22 9.23 1.57 19.22
C VAL A 22 7.96 0.78 18.96
N SER A 23 7.56 -0.06 19.91
CA SER A 23 6.28 -0.78 19.82
C SER A 23 5.12 0.19 20.04
N LEU A 24 3.94 -0.12 19.49
CA LEU A 24 2.74 0.68 19.76
C LEU A 24 2.34 0.69 21.24
N GLN A 25 2.72 -0.36 21.99
CA GLN A 25 2.51 -0.40 23.43
C GLN A 25 3.40 0.62 24.13
N GLN A 26 4.70 0.63 23.80
CA GLN A 26 5.65 1.60 24.35
C GLN A 26 5.24 3.04 24.00
N LEU A 27 4.91 3.29 22.73
CA LEU A 27 4.43 4.60 22.28
C LEU A 27 3.21 5.08 23.07
N ARG A 28 2.24 4.18 23.36
CA ARG A 28 1.07 4.53 24.18
C ARG A 28 1.48 4.89 25.60
N SER A 29 2.34 4.09 26.22
CA SER A 29 2.87 4.36 27.56
C SER A 29 3.59 5.71 27.62
N ASP A 30 4.43 6.01 26.62
CA ASP A 30 5.19 7.27 26.59
C ASP A 30 4.28 8.49 26.44
N VAL A 31 3.26 8.42 25.58
CA VAL A 31 2.29 9.51 25.43
C VAL A 31 1.40 9.66 26.67
N ILE A 32 1.00 8.55 27.30
CA ILE A 32 0.25 8.59 28.57
C ILE A 32 1.07 9.26 29.68
N ASN A 33 2.36 8.91 29.77
CA ASN A 33 3.29 9.50 30.74
C ASN A 33 3.53 10.98 30.44
N TYR A 34 3.56 11.39 29.17
CA TYR A 34 3.72 12.80 28.79
C TYR A 34 2.59 13.69 29.34
N PHE A 35 1.34 13.21 29.34
CA PHE A 35 0.18 13.97 29.81
C PHE A 35 -0.15 13.77 31.30
N ASN A 36 0.50 12.82 31.98
CA ASN A 36 0.24 12.48 33.40
C ASN A 36 -1.25 12.23 33.71
N PHE A 37 -1.91 11.38 32.91
CA PHE A 37 -3.34 11.09 33.08
C PHE A 37 -3.68 10.42 34.43
N SER A 38 -4.82 10.81 35.00
CA SER A 38 -5.40 10.10 36.15
C SER A 38 -6.02 8.77 35.73
N LYS A 39 -6.28 7.88 36.72
CA LYS A 39 -6.97 6.60 36.46
C LYS A 39 -8.36 6.81 35.83
N ASN A 40 -9.07 7.87 36.22
CA ASN A 40 -10.38 8.20 35.67
C ASN A 40 -10.26 8.68 34.22
N ASP A 41 -9.25 9.48 33.88
CA ASP A 41 -9.01 9.94 32.51
C ASP A 41 -8.68 8.76 31.57
N LEU A 42 -7.91 7.77 32.06
CA LEU A 42 -7.58 6.57 31.30
C LEU A 42 -8.77 5.64 31.09
N ALA A 43 -9.74 5.64 32.02
CA ALA A 43 -10.95 4.82 31.95
C ALA A 43 -12.05 5.45 31.08
N GLU A 44 -11.91 6.72 30.67
CA GLU A 44 -12.91 7.42 29.88
C GLU A 44 -13.06 6.77 28.49
N THR A 45 -14.26 6.24 28.20
CA THR A 45 -14.53 5.51 26.95
C THR A 45 -15.01 6.42 25.83
N THR A 46 -14.77 5.98 24.59
CA THR A 46 -15.38 6.58 23.40
C THR A 46 -16.89 6.33 23.38
N ARG A 47 -17.65 7.10 22.57
CA ARG A 47 -19.11 6.93 22.42
C ARG A 47 -19.52 5.52 21.99
N SER A 48 -18.64 4.80 21.30
CA SER A 48 -18.85 3.41 20.89
C SER A 48 -18.51 2.37 21.95
N GLY A 49 -17.88 2.73 23.07
CA GLY A 49 -17.48 1.81 24.15
C GLY A 49 -16.31 0.88 23.86
N ASN A 50 -15.94 0.69 22.58
CA ASN A 50 -14.92 -0.28 22.17
C ASN A 50 -13.46 0.08 22.54
N ASN A 51 -13.18 1.36 22.81
CA ASN A 51 -11.84 1.86 23.17
C ASN A 51 -11.96 3.05 24.13
N THR A 52 -10.87 3.32 24.87
CA THR A 52 -10.73 4.54 25.68
C THR A 52 -10.37 5.74 24.81
N LYS A 53 -10.80 6.94 25.20
CA LYS A 53 -10.55 8.18 24.43
C LYS A 53 -9.05 8.42 24.23
N VAL A 54 -8.24 8.16 25.26
CA VAL A 54 -6.77 8.29 25.20
C VAL A 54 -6.18 7.38 24.13
N ILE A 55 -6.52 6.09 24.14
CA ILE A 55 -5.98 5.12 23.17
C ILE A 55 -6.43 5.43 21.74
N ASP A 56 -7.68 5.86 21.58
CA ASP A 56 -8.22 6.28 20.29
C ASP A 56 -7.48 7.52 19.75
N ARG A 57 -7.30 8.56 20.57
CA ARG A 57 -6.58 9.79 20.22
C ARG A 57 -5.13 9.55 19.85
N ILE A 58 -4.40 8.70 20.60
CA ILE A 58 -3.02 8.30 20.27
C ILE A 58 -2.98 7.55 18.92
N THR A 59 -3.94 6.63 18.69
CA THR A 59 -3.99 5.82 17.47
C THR A 59 -4.27 6.69 16.23
N TRP A 60 -5.19 7.63 16.33
CA TRP A 60 -5.49 8.59 15.25
C TRP A 60 -4.37 9.60 15.03
N SER A 61 -3.72 10.06 16.10
CA SER A 61 -2.54 10.93 16.02
C SER A 61 -1.43 10.26 15.23
N LEU A 62 -1.07 9.02 15.58
CA LEU A 62 -0.08 8.26 14.83
C LEU A 62 -0.50 8.04 13.36
N THR A 63 -1.79 7.78 13.12
CA THR A 63 -2.31 7.64 11.75
C THR A 63 -2.10 8.92 10.96
N TYR A 64 -2.41 10.08 11.55
CA TYR A 64 -2.27 11.38 10.90
C TYR A 64 -0.81 11.69 10.58
N LEU A 65 0.09 11.45 11.54
CA LEU A 65 1.53 11.60 11.35
C LEU A 65 2.05 10.67 10.23
N CYS A 66 1.56 9.43 10.16
CA CYS A 66 1.93 8.51 9.07
C CYS A 66 1.42 8.97 7.71
N GLN A 67 0.18 9.47 7.62
CA GLN A 67 -0.37 10.01 6.37
C GLN A 67 0.35 11.30 5.94
N ALA A 68 0.88 12.08 6.87
CA ALA A 68 1.71 13.25 6.61
C ALA A 68 3.18 12.92 6.29
N GLY A 69 3.60 11.66 6.42
CA GLY A 69 5.00 11.27 6.19
C GLY A 69 5.95 11.69 7.32
N LEU A 70 5.44 12.10 8.48
CA LEU A 70 6.20 12.51 9.67
C LEU A 70 6.58 11.32 10.57
N ALA A 71 5.85 10.22 10.45
CA ALA A 71 6.14 8.95 11.08
C ALA A 71 5.91 7.82 10.09
N GLU A 72 6.46 6.65 10.37
CA GLU A 72 6.26 5.45 9.56
C GLU A 72 6.09 4.21 10.43
N ARG A 73 5.63 3.13 9.80
CA ARG A 73 5.44 1.82 10.44
C ARG A 73 6.32 0.80 9.74
N PRO A 74 7.57 0.59 10.21
CA PRO A 74 8.49 -0.32 9.54
C PRO A 74 7.98 -1.77 9.55
N GLN A 75 7.23 -2.15 10.59
CA GLN A 75 6.58 -3.44 10.72
C GLN A 75 5.27 -3.33 11.52
N ARG A 76 4.45 -4.39 11.49
CA ARG A 76 3.17 -4.43 12.21
C ARG A 76 3.39 -4.16 13.69
N SER A 77 2.60 -3.26 14.27
CA SER A 77 2.65 -2.89 15.69
C SER A 77 3.91 -2.14 16.14
N PHE A 78 4.68 -1.57 15.22
CA PHE A 78 5.80 -0.68 15.53
C PHE A 78 5.68 0.63 14.77
N ALA A 79 6.30 1.68 15.32
CA ALA A 79 6.36 3.01 14.73
C ALA A 79 7.78 3.59 14.87
N ARG A 80 8.15 4.48 13.95
CA ARG A 80 9.40 5.24 13.97
C ARG A 80 9.15 6.63 13.37
N ILE A 81 9.85 7.65 13.85
CA ILE A 81 9.85 8.99 13.24
C ILE A 81 10.61 8.98 11.91
N THR A 82 10.17 9.76 10.92
CA THR A 82 10.90 9.94 9.65
C THR A 82 11.84 11.13 9.74
N LEU A 83 12.69 11.33 8.72
CA LEU A 83 13.52 12.53 8.61
C LEU A 83 12.67 13.82 8.62
N SER A 84 11.56 13.84 7.87
CA SER A 84 10.63 14.98 7.87
C SER A 84 9.97 15.22 9.24
N GLY A 85 9.76 14.15 10.02
CA GLY A 85 9.31 14.26 11.41
C GLY A 85 10.35 14.90 12.32
N ILE A 86 11.63 14.53 12.17
CA ILE A 86 12.75 15.11 12.92
C ILE A 86 12.90 16.59 12.58
N GLU A 87 12.90 16.95 11.29
CA GLU A 87 12.96 18.35 10.83
C GLU A 87 11.82 19.21 11.41
N LEU A 88 10.61 18.66 11.52
CA LEU A 88 9.50 19.37 12.18
C LEU A 88 9.76 19.55 13.68
N LEU A 89 10.39 18.58 14.36
CA LEU A 89 10.71 18.69 15.79
C LEU A 89 11.87 19.63 16.10
N ASP A 90 12.71 19.99 15.12
CA ASP A 90 13.75 21.02 15.30
C ASP A 90 13.12 22.41 15.53
N ASN A 91 11.99 22.70 14.88
CA ASN A 91 11.20 23.91 15.07
C ASN A 91 9.71 23.59 15.20
N PRO A 92 9.28 23.03 16.34
CA PRO A 92 7.94 22.49 16.48
C PRO A 92 6.90 23.62 16.59
N PRO A 93 5.77 23.52 15.88
CA PRO A 93 4.65 24.43 16.12
C PRO A 93 4.09 24.21 17.53
N ALA A 94 3.40 25.22 18.08
CA ALA A 94 2.74 25.10 19.38
C ALA A 94 1.70 23.95 19.41
N VAL A 95 0.93 23.79 18.33
CA VAL A 95 -0.04 22.73 18.13
C VAL A 95 0.04 22.25 16.68
N ILE A 96 -0.08 20.94 16.47
CA ILE A 96 -0.25 20.37 15.13
C ILE A 96 -1.74 20.14 14.89
N THR A 97 -2.38 21.02 14.12
CA THR A 97 -3.79 20.89 13.75
C THR A 97 -3.97 20.07 12.48
N ARG A 98 -5.20 19.66 12.18
CA ARG A 98 -5.50 18.97 10.92
C ARG A 98 -5.23 19.88 9.71
N GLU A 99 -5.56 21.16 9.84
CA GLU A 99 -5.36 22.20 8.84
C GLU A 99 -3.87 22.45 8.58
N TYR A 100 -3.06 22.47 9.65
CA TYR A 100 -1.60 22.51 9.54
C TYR A 100 -1.09 21.33 8.71
N LEU A 101 -1.51 20.10 9.03
CA LEU A 101 -1.08 18.93 8.27
C LEU A 101 -1.54 18.97 6.82
N SER A 102 -2.78 19.42 6.57
CA SER A 102 -3.34 19.48 5.22
C SER A 102 -2.72 20.58 4.34
N SER A 103 -2.21 21.66 4.93
CA SER A 103 -1.56 22.73 4.19
C SER A 103 -0.10 22.38 3.85
N LYS A 104 0.61 21.72 4.78
CA LYS A 104 2.04 21.42 4.65
C LYS A 104 2.36 20.10 3.96
N TYR A 105 1.49 19.08 4.06
CA TYR A 105 1.80 17.72 3.59
C TYR A 105 0.80 17.25 2.52
N PRO A 106 1.19 17.19 1.24
CA PRO A 106 0.31 16.79 0.14
C PRO A 106 -0.31 15.39 0.32
N SER A 107 0.44 14.43 0.88
CA SER A 107 -0.03 13.08 1.19
C SER A 107 -1.18 13.09 2.20
N PHE A 108 -1.11 13.94 3.23
CA PHE A 108 -2.17 14.12 4.22
C PHE A 108 -3.40 14.79 3.60
N ARG A 109 -3.20 15.83 2.78
CA ARG A 109 -4.28 16.48 2.04
C ARG A 109 -5.04 15.48 1.16
N ALA A 110 -4.34 14.63 0.41
CA ALA A 110 -4.93 13.58 -0.41
C ALA A 110 -5.74 12.56 0.41
N PHE A 111 -5.24 12.17 1.59
CA PHE A 111 -5.94 11.30 2.53
C PHE A 111 -7.28 11.91 2.99
N THR A 112 -7.28 13.19 3.39
CA THR A 112 -8.52 13.84 3.87
C THR A 112 -9.57 14.00 2.76
N ASN A 113 -9.14 14.26 1.53
CA ASN A 113 -10.04 14.42 0.37
C ASN A 113 -10.70 13.09 -0.05
N ARG A 114 -9.99 11.96 0.02
CA ARG A 114 -10.57 10.63 -0.23
C ARG A 114 -11.70 10.32 0.76
N THR A 115 -11.50 10.67 2.03
CA THR A 115 -12.52 10.47 3.07
C THR A 115 -13.76 11.32 2.83
N ARG A 116 -13.62 12.57 2.38
CA ARG A 116 -14.77 13.41 1.97
C ARG A 116 -15.52 12.82 0.77
N LYS A 117 -14.81 12.37 -0.28
CA LYS A 117 -15.45 11.78 -1.47
C LYS A 117 -16.24 10.51 -1.14
N LYS A 118 -15.76 9.70 -0.19
CA LYS A 118 -16.46 8.52 0.31
C LYS A 118 -17.73 8.86 1.10
N ILE A 119 -17.71 9.95 1.89
CA ILE A 119 -18.88 10.43 2.65
C ILE A 119 -19.95 10.97 1.68
N VAL A 120 -19.54 11.75 0.67
CA VAL A 120 -20.44 12.31 -0.37
C VAL A 120 -21.06 11.20 -1.24
N GLN A 121 -20.35 10.09 -1.50
CA GLN A 121 -20.93 8.96 -2.25
C GLN A 121 -21.99 8.15 -1.50
N THR A 122 -22.18 8.37 -0.20
CA THR A 122 -23.24 7.73 0.61
C THR A 122 -24.52 8.57 0.70
N GLY A 123 -24.57 9.75 0.07
CA GLY A 123 -25.74 10.62 0.05
C GLY A 123 -25.88 11.31 -1.30
N GLU A 124 -26.92 10.90 -2.05
CA GLU A 124 -27.51 11.53 -3.24
C GLU A 124 -26.81 11.36 -4.61
N LYS A 125 -27.60 10.79 -5.53
CA LYS A 125 -27.43 10.85 -6.99
C LYS A 125 -27.78 12.26 -7.47
N LYS A 126 -26.95 12.83 -8.34
CA LYS A 126 -27.39 13.50 -9.59
C LYS A 126 -26.19 13.76 -10.51
N ASP A 127 -26.46 13.60 -11.78
CA ASP A 127 -25.54 13.60 -12.91
C ASP A 127 -24.91 14.97 -13.15
N THR A 128 -23.64 14.97 -13.57
CA THR A 128 -23.22 15.73 -14.77
C THR A 128 -21.92 15.18 -15.32
N GLU A 129 -21.95 14.90 -16.61
CA GLU A 129 -20.81 14.57 -17.46
C GLU A 129 -19.82 15.74 -17.53
N ASN A 130 -18.53 15.43 -17.51
CA ASN A 130 -17.57 16.12 -18.37
C ASN A 130 -16.35 15.22 -18.57
N ALA A 131 -16.16 14.82 -19.83
CA ALA A 131 -15.01 14.10 -20.31
C ALA A 131 -13.77 15.00 -20.23
N ASN A 132 -12.79 14.55 -19.47
CA ASN A 132 -11.39 14.96 -19.62
C ASN A 132 -10.58 13.66 -19.53
N GLU A 133 -10.03 13.24 -20.67
CA GLU A 133 -9.15 12.09 -20.80
C GLU A 133 -7.86 12.33 -19.98
N ASN A 134 -7.94 12.03 -18.69
CA ASN A 134 -6.78 11.63 -17.93
C ASN A 134 -6.56 10.16 -18.24
N ILE A 135 -5.40 9.81 -18.81
CA ILE A 135 -4.97 8.40 -18.90
C ILE A 135 -4.86 7.88 -17.47
N ASP A 136 -5.92 7.21 -17.02
CA ASP A 136 -5.96 6.55 -15.73
C ASP A 136 -5.01 5.36 -15.81
N ILE A 137 -3.84 5.49 -15.19
CA ILE A 137 -2.86 4.40 -15.06
C ILE A 137 -3.54 3.14 -14.47
N SER A 138 -4.60 3.29 -13.68
CA SER A 138 -5.40 2.16 -13.19
C SER A 138 -6.12 1.41 -14.31
N ASP A 139 -6.55 2.09 -15.37
CA ASP A 139 -7.26 1.50 -16.48
C ASP A 139 -6.29 0.88 -17.49
N SER A 140 -5.16 1.54 -17.80
CA SER A 140 -4.12 0.94 -18.67
C SER A 140 -3.44 -0.28 -18.02
N THR A 141 -3.28 -0.30 -16.70
CA THR A 141 -2.78 -1.50 -15.98
C THR A 141 -3.78 -2.66 -15.99
N LYS A 142 -5.08 -2.34 -15.86
CA LYS A 142 -6.15 -3.34 -15.99
C LYS A 142 -6.21 -3.90 -17.41
N GLN A 143 -6.18 -3.03 -18.43
CA GLN A 143 -6.13 -3.42 -19.84
C GLN A 143 -4.90 -4.28 -20.16
N LEU A 144 -3.73 -3.97 -19.61
CA LEU A 144 -2.53 -4.81 -19.77
C LEU A 144 -2.74 -6.20 -19.15
N LYS A 145 -3.32 -6.27 -17.95
CA LYS A 145 -3.58 -7.54 -17.26
C LYS A 145 -4.60 -8.39 -18.03
N ASP A 146 -5.68 -7.78 -18.48
CA ASP A 146 -6.73 -8.44 -19.26
C ASP A 146 -6.18 -8.93 -20.61
N LEU A 147 -5.37 -8.13 -21.29
CA LEU A 147 -4.73 -8.50 -22.56
C LEU A 147 -3.70 -9.62 -22.39
N LYS A 148 -2.89 -9.61 -21.33
CA LYS A 148 -1.97 -10.73 -21.01
C LYS A 148 -2.73 -12.02 -20.75
N SER A 149 -3.82 -11.95 -20.00
CA SER A 149 -4.68 -13.11 -19.73
C SER A 149 -5.32 -13.65 -21.01
N ALA A 150 -5.78 -12.78 -21.91
CA ALA A 150 -6.32 -13.17 -23.20
C ALA A 150 -5.26 -13.84 -24.09
N ILE A 151 -4.06 -13.25 -24.21
CA ILE A 151 -2.93 -13.82 -24.97
C ILE A 151 -2.55 -15.19 -24.39
N TYR A 152 -2.50 -15.32 -23.06
CA TYR A 152 -2.20 -16.58 -22.39
C TYR A 152 -3.25 -17.66 -22.68
N THR A 153 -4.53 -17.29 -22.62
CA THR A 153 -5.65 -18.20 -22.91
C THR A 153 -5.60 -18.69 -24.35
N VAL A 154 -5.37 -17.78 -25.30
CA VAL A 154 -5.23 -18.09 -26.74
C VAL A 154 -4.05 -19.04 -26.97
N LYS A 155 -2.88 -18.78 -26.37
CA LYS A 155 -1.73 -19.70 -26.42
C LYS A 155 -2.05 -21.08 -25.81
N LYS A 156 -2.76 -21.13 -24.68
CA LYS A 156 -3.14 -22.38 -24.00
C LYS A 156 -4.12 -23.22 -24.84
N MET A 157 -4.95 -22.57 -25.64
CA MET A 157 -5.82 -23.22 -26.63
C MET A 157 -5.06 -23.72 -27.88
N GLY A 158 -3.73 -23.58 -27.92
CA GLY A 158 -2.90 -23.96 -29.08
C GLY A 158 -2.98 -22.97 -30.24
N ILE A 159 -3.58 -21.79 -30.01
CA ILE A 159 -3.78 -20.76 -31.03
C ILE A 159 -2.66 -19.73 -30.88
N THR A 160 -2.04 -19.35 -32.00
CA THR A 160 -1.05 -18.26 -32.01
C THR A 160 -1.76 -16.91 -31.82
N PRO A 161 -1.37 -16.09 -30.82
CA PRO A 161 -1.93 -14.75 -30.62
C PRO A 161 -1.79 -13.89 -31.88
N SER A 162 -2.80 -13.06 -32.16
CA SER A 162 -2.77 -12.21 -33.34
C SER A 162 -1.64 -11.16 -33.25
N SER A 163 -1.12 -10.74 -34.40
CA SER A 163 -0.11 -9.68 -34.48
C SER A 163 -0.61 -8.37 -33.84
N GLU A 164 -1.93 -8.13 -33.88
CA GLU A 164 -2.58 -6.97 -33.28
C GLU A 164 -2.58 -7.04 -31.74
N MET A 165 -2.85 -8.22 -31.16
CA MET A 165 -2.76 -8.43 -29.71
C MET A 165 -1.33 -8.21 -29.19
N LEU A 166 -0.33 -8.68 -29.93
CA LEU A 166 1.07 -8.54 -29.56
C LEU A 166 1.56 -7.09 -29.68
N SER A 167 1.12 -6.36 -30.70
CA SER A 167 1.43 -4.94 -30.88
C SER A 167 0.84 -4.11 -29.75
N LYS A 168 -0.42 -4.35 -29.41
CA LYS A 168 -1.12 -3.66 -28.32
C LYS A 168 -0.54 -3.99 -26.94
N LEU A 169 -0.05 -5.21 -26.75
CA LEU A 169 0.69 -5.60 -25.55
C LEU A 169 1.97 -4.75 -25.41
N HIS A 170 2.73 -4.65 -26.49
CA HIS A 170 3.99 -3.90 -26.49
C HIS A 170 3.77 -2.40 -26.25
N GLU A 171 2.75 -1.81 -26.86
CA GLU A 171 2.38 -0.40 -26.64
C GLU A 171 2.00 -0.12 -25.18
N LEU A 172 1.18 -0.98 -24.57
CA LEU A 172 0.79 -0.84 -23.16
C LEU A 172 1.97 -1.05 -22.21
N GLU A 173 2.85 -2.01 -22.49
CA GLU A 173 4.07 -2.23 -21.71
C GLU A 173 5.04 -1.05 -21.81
N LYS A 174 5.21 -0.49 -23.01
CA LYS A 174 6.02 0.71 -23.24
C LYS A 174 5.43 1.88 -22.46
N ALA A 175 4.15 2.19 -22.62
CA ALA A 175 3.48 3.28 -21.91
C ALA A 175 3.59 3.16 -20.37
N LEU A 176 3.41 1.95 -19.84
CA LEU A 176 3.54 1.67 -18.41
C LEU A 176 4.99 1.73 -17.91
N THR A 177 5.94 1.37 -18.75
CA THR A 177 7.38 1.45 -18.42
C THR A 177 7.86 2.89 -18.41
N THR A 178 7.49 3.67 -19.44
CA THR A 178 7.80 5.10 -19.49
C THR A 178 7.18 5.82 -18.29
N SER A 179 5.90 5.60 -17.97
CA SER A 179 5.22 6.19 -16.79
C SER A 179 5.85 5.82 -15.43
N LYS A 180 6.55 4.67 -15.32
CA LYS A 180 7.24 4.24 -14.10
C LYS A 180 8.68 4.73 -13.98
N LEU A 181 9.37 4.96 -15.10
CA LEU A 181 10.72 5.52 -15.13
C LEU A 181 10.71 7.01 -14.84
N TYR A 182 9.67 7.71 -15.31
CA TYR A 182 9.55 9.16 -15.16
C TYR A 182 9.71 9.67 -13.72
N PRO A 183 9.13 9.08 -12.66
CA PRO A 183 9.33 9.58 -11.30
C PRO A 183 10.77 9.52 -10.80
N VAL A 184 11.51 8.46 -11.15
CA VAL A 184 12.90 8.24 -10.69
C VAL A 184 13.85 9.15 -11.47
N VAL A 185 13.70 9.19 -12.79
CA VAL A 185 14.48 10.07 -13.67
C VAL A 185 14.19 11.53 -13.33
N PHE A 186 12.93 11.91 -13.11
CA PHE A 186 12.52 13.26 -12.73
C PHE A 186 13.10 13.68 -11.38
N ALA A 187 13.10 12.79 -10.37
CA ALA A 187 13.70 13.10 -9.08
C ALA A 187 15.22 13.37 -9.20
N ALA A 188 15.93 12.56 -9.99
CA ALA A 188 17.36 12.78 -10.26
C ALA A 188 17.61 14.07 -11.04
N VAL A 189 16.83 14.32 -12.10
CA VAL A 189 16.91 15.53 -12.94
C VAL A 189 16.61 16.79 -12.14
N LYS A 190 15.60 16.78 -11.28
CA LYS A 190 15.22 17.89 -10.42
C LYS A 190 16.32 18.27 -9.43
N GLU A 191 17.11 17.30 -8.98
CA GLU A 191 18.23 17.57 -8.09
C GLU A 191 19.41 18.18 -8.85
N ILE A 192 19.73 17.64 -10.03
CA ILE A 192 20.81 18.14 -10.89
C ILE A 192 20.49 19.55 -11.41
N SER A 193 19.23 19.82 -11.76
CA SER A 193 18.77 21.10 -12.31
C SER A 193 18.82 22.25 -11.30
N LYS A 194 19.09 21.98 -10.01
CA LYS A 194 19.34 23.03 -9.02
C LYS A 194 20.74 23.63 -9.16
N SER A 195 21.66 22.90 -9.81
CA SER A 195 23.09 23.21 -9.82
C SER A 195 23.61 23.65 -11.18
N ILE A 196 23.04 23.10 -12.26
CA ILE A 196 23.40 23.40 -13.64
C ILE A 196 22.15 23.25 -14.52
N ASP A 197 22.06 24.06 -15.56
CA ASP A 197 21.10 23.82 -16.63
C ASP A 197 21.69 22.78 -17.59
N PHE A 198 20.86 21.88 -18.14
CA PHE A 198 21.31 20.83 -19.05
C PHE A 198 20.18 20.31 -19.94
N LYS A 199 20.56 19.57 -20.98
CA LYS A 199 19.70 18.79 -21.87
C LYS A 199 19.86 17.30 -21.54
N LEU A 200 18.76 16.66 -21.16
CA LEU A 200 18.68 15.21 -21.02
C LEU A 200 17.93 14.61 -22.22
N THR A 201 18.60 13.74 -22.96
CA THR A 201 17.99 12.94 -24.02
C THR A 201 17.78 11.52 -23.49
N VAL A 202 16.56 11.00 -23.61
CA VAL A 202 16.23 9.63 -23.23
C VAL A 202 15.90 8.85 -24.50
N ILE A 203 16.61 7.75 -24.72
CA ILE A 203 16.45 6.90 -25.90
C ILE A 203 16.06 5.51 -25.42
N ALA A 204 14.92 4.99 -25.87
CA ALA A 204 14.49 3.61 -25.60
C ALA A 204 14.65 2.78 -26.88
N LYS A 205 15.51 1.75 -26.86
CA LYS A 205 15.83 0.92 -28.02
C LYS A 205 16.08 -0.52 -27.58
N ASP A 206 15.49 -1.48 -28.29
CA ASP A 206 15.65 -2.93 -28.07
C ASP A 206 15.30 -3.40 -26.64
N GLY A 207 14.39 -2.70 -25.96
CA GLY A 207 14.01 -2.99 -24.58
C GLY A 207 14.91 -2.33 -23.53
N ASP A 208 16.02 -1.74 -23.96
CA ASP A 208 16.95 -1.00 -23.11
C ASP A 208 16.68 0.51 -23.15
N ILE A 209 17.13 1.21 -22.11
CA ILE A 209 16.98 2.67 -21.97
C ILE A 209 18.36 3.29 -21.80
N TYR A 210 18.62 4.29 -22.63
CA TYR A 210 19.86 5.05 -22.67
C TYR A 210 19.58 6.49 -22.26
N PHE A 211 20.49 7.08 -21.51
CA PHE A 211 20.44 8.47 -21.07
C PHE A 211 21.66 9.20 -21.64
N ASP A 212 21.42 10.32 -22.30
CA ASP A 212 22.47 11.20 -22.80
C ASP A 212 22.29 12.59 -22.17
N PHE A 213 23.38 13.16 -21.66
CA PHE A 213 23.41 14.36 -20.84
C PHE A 213 24.35 15.37 -21.48
N ASN A 214 23.86 16.56 -21.81
CA ASN A 214 24.64 17.60 -22.46
C ASN A 214 24.33 18.99 -21.88
N ASP A 215 25.35 19.79 -21.56
CA ASP A 215 25.22 21.07 -20.86
C ASP A 215 24.97 22.27 -21.81
N ASP A 216 24.88 22.05 -23.12
CA ASP A 216 24.78 23.12 -24.13
C ASP A 216 23.30 23.40 -24.54
N ILE A 217 22.80 24.61 -24.23
CA ILE A 217 21.36 24.96 -24.11
C ILE A 217 20.83 25.87 -25.23
N LEU A 218 21.60 26.09 -26.28
CA LEU A 218 21.29 27.12 -27.28
C LEU A 218 20.02 26.90 -28.15
N ASP A 219 19.20 25.88 -27.90
CA ASP A 219 18.06 25.52 -28.76
C ASP A 219 16.69 25.38 -28.04
N ILE A 220 16.59 25.70 -26.74
CA ILE A 220 15.38 25.42 -25.93
C ILE A 220 14.33 26.56 -26.01
N SER A 221 14.69 27.76 -26.46
CA SER A 221 13.85 28.95 -26.28
C SER A 221 12.69 29.14 -27.28
N GLN A 222 12.36 28.18 -28.14
CA GLN A 222 11.32 28.37 -29.18
C GLN A 222 10.08 27.48 -29.07
N ASN A 223 9.96 26.59 -28.07
CA ASN A 223 8.81 25.66 -28.00
C ASN A 223 8.32 25.39 -26.56
N LEU A 224 8.22 26.43 -25.73
CA LEU A 224 7.72 26.31 -24.35
C LEU A 224 6.20 26.08 -24.24
N ASP A 225 5.43 26.29 -25.31
CA ASP A 225 3.96 26.19 -25.28
C ASP A 225 3.41 24.75 -25.31
N ASN A 226 4.26 23.74 -25.50
CA ASN A 226 3.84 22.33 -25.61
C ASN A 226 4.19 21.45 -24.40
N PHE A 227 4.70 22.02 -23.30
CA PHE A 227 5.06 21.24 -22.12
C PHE A 227 3.89 21.14 -21.12
N ILE A 228 3.36 19.93 -20.94
CA ILE A 228 2.36 19.61 -19.92
C ILE A 228 3.03 19.64 -18.54
N GLN A 229 2.54 20.50 -17.65
CA GLN A 229 2.97 20.57 -16.26
C GLN A 229 2.44 19.36 -15.47
N TYR A 230 3.33 18.51 -14.97
CA TYR A 230 2.96 17.36 -14.14
C TYR A 230 2.56 17.79 -12.71
N GLN A 231 1.39 17.35 -12.25
CA GLN A 231 0.95 17.44 -10.85
C GLN A 231 0.97 16.07 -10.16
N GLU A 232 1.56 16.06 -8.97
CA GLU A 232 1.92 14.89 -8.17
C GLU A 232 0.68 14.05 -7.76
N SER A 233 0.67 12.77 -8.15
CA SER A 233 -0.31 11.78 -7.66
C SER A 233 0.34 10.83 -6.65
N SER A 234 -0.14 10.92 -5.41
CA SER A 234 0.50 10.32 -4.23
C SER A 234 0.41 8.78 -4.13
N SER A 235 1.57 8.22 -3.77
CA SER A 235 1.91 6.87 -3.29
C SER A 235 0.76 5.94 -2.82
N LYS A 236 0.67 4.74 -3.42
CA LYS A 236 -0.23 3.65 -2.98
C LYS A 236 0.38 2.87 -1.80
N ALA A 237 -0.33 2.85 -0.67
CA ALA A 237 -0.09 1.95 0.46
C ALA A 237 -0.18 0.47 0.04
N ARG A 238 0.62 -0.41 0.67
CA ARG A 238 0.52 -1.87 0.47
C ARG A 238 -0.90 -2.34 0.81
N LYS A 239 -1.65 -2.78 -0.22
CA LYS A 239 -2.97 -3.40 -0.09
C LYS A 239 -2.88 -4.59 0.87
N ARG A 240 -3.81 -4.71 1.83
CA ARG A 240 -3.91 -5.89 2.69
C ARG A 240 -4.19 -7.11 1.80
N ARG A 241 -3.49 -8.21 2.05
CA ARG A 241 -3.72 -9.49 1.38
C ARG A 241 -5.13 -10.00 1.72
N PRO A 242 -5.93 -10.46 0.74
CA PRO A 242 -7.26 -11.02 1.00
C PRO A 242 -7.22 -12.21 1.96
N ASN A 243 -8.32 -12.47 2.67
CA ASN A 243 -8.39 -13.64 3.53
C ASN A 243 -8.38 -14.93 2.69
N LEU A 244 -7.78 -16.00 3.21
CA LEU A 244 -7.82 -17.31 2.57
C LEU A 244 -9.27 -17.81 2.51
N ASN A 245 -9.77 -18.09 1.31
CA ASN A 245 -11.05 -18.72 1.07
C ASN A 245 -10.86 -19.82 0.00
N PHE A 246 -11.09 -21.07 0.38
CA PHE A 246 -10.88 -22.26 -0.44
C PHE A 246 -11.79 -22.28 -1.67
N TYR A 247 -13.05 -21.89 -1.50
CA TYR A 247 -14.03 -21.90 -2.59
C TYR A 247 -13.71 -20.83 -3.64
N GLN A 248 -13.26 -19.65 -3.20
CA GLN A 248 -12.79 -18.60 -4.11
C GLN A 248 -11.53 -19.02 -4.88
N MET A 249 -10.72 -19.89 -4.30
CA MET A 249 -9.55 -20.49 -4.93
C MET A 249 -9.90 -21.70 -5.82
N GLY A 250 -11.18 -22.05 -5.94
CA GLY A 250 -11.66 -23.14 -6.78
C GLY A 250 -11.69 -24.51 -6.12
N LEU A 251 -11.40 -24.61 -4.81
CA LEU A 251 -11.51 -25.86 -4.06
C LEU A 251 -12.94 -26.10 -3.58
N ILE A 252 -13.28 -27.36 -3.35
CA ILE A 252 -14.56 -27.79 -2.81
C ILE A 252 -14.39 -28.71 -1.60
N ASP A 253 -15.48 -28.97 -0.89
CA ASP A 253 -15.49 -29.95 0.20
C ASP A 253 -15.09 -31.33 -0.33
N GLY A 254 -14.11 -31.96 0.34
CA GLY A 254 -13.54 -33.25 -0.09
C GLY A 254 -12.16 -33.14 -0.74
N ASP A 255 -11.74 -31.95 -1.21
CA ASP A 255 -10.39 -31.77 -1.76
C ASP A 255 -9.32 -32.02 -0.70
N VAL A 256 -8.25 -32.73 -1.09
CA VAL A 256 -7.18 -33.12 -0.18
C VAL A 256 -5.95 -32.25 -0.40
N LEU A 257 -5.54 -31.56 0.66
CA LEU A 257 -4.31 -30.79 0.70
C LEU A 257 -3.18 -31.62 1.32
N THR A 258 -2.06 -31.70 0.62
CA THR A 258 -0.85 -32.41 1.09
C THR A 258 0.16 -31.41 1.64
N PHE A 259 0.74 -31.73 2.80
CA PHE A 259 1.71 -30.87 3.46
C PHE A 259 3.08 -31.00 2.79
N VAL A 260 3.70 -29.86 2.44
CA VAL A 260 4.94 -29.83 1.63
C VAL A 260 6.14 -30.46 2.35
N ALA A 261 6.22 -30.32 3.67
CA ALA A 261 7.36 -30.86 4.42
C ALA A 261 7.24 -32.36 4.74
N ASP A 262 6.03 -32.94 4.61
CA ASP A 262 5.77 -34.36 4.86
C ASP A 262 4.52 -34.80 4.07
N GLU A 263 4.75 -35.52 2.97
CA GLU A 263 3.71 -35.98 2.05
C GLU A 263 2.73 -37.00 2.66
N SER A 264 3.08 -37.58 3.82
CA SER A 264 2.15 -38.46 4.55
C SER A 264 1.02 -37.68 5.24
N ILE A 265 1.17 -36.36 5.39
CA ILE A 265 0.24 -35.51 6.09
C ILE A 265 -0.73 -34.87 5.10
N ASN A 266 -2.00 -35.26 5.23
CA ASN A 266 -3.08 -34.84 4.35
C ASN A 266 -4.22 -34.21 5.16
N ALA A 267 -4.77 -33.10 4.67
CA ALA A 267 -5.91 -32.41 5.28
C ALA A 267 -7.01 -32.18 4.25
N THR A 268 -8.26 -32.51 4.61
CA THR A 268 -9.39 -32.44 3.68
C THR A 268 -10.15 -31.13 3.85
N VAL A 269 -10.47 -30.42 2.77
CA VAL A 269 -11.32 -29.22 2.81
C VAL A 269 -12.74 -29.60 3.25
N VAL A 270 -13.28 -28.87 4.23
CA VAL A 270 -14.61 -29.13 4.81
C VAL A 270 -15.47 -27.87 4.98
N SER A 271 -14.93 -26.70 4.60
CA SER A 271 -15.67 -25.46 4.44
C SER A 271 -14.83 -24.45 3.65
N GLU A 272 -15.41 -23.29 3.35
CA GLU A 272 -14.72 -22.16 2.69
C GLU A 272 -13.41 -21.72 3.36
N ASN A 273 -13.18 -22.05 4.64
CA ASN A 273 -12.01 -21.61 5.40
C ASN A 273 -11.49 -22.63 6.44
N LYS A 274 -11.96 -23.90 6.37
CA LYS A 274 -11.55 -24.98 7.27
C LYS A 274 -11.11 -26.22 6.51
N VAL A 275 -10.17 -26.92 7.12
CA VAL A 275 -9.76 -28.26 6.76
C VAL A 275 -9.97 -29.20 7.94
N GLU A 276 -10.20 -30.47 7.66
CA GLU A 276 -10.22 -31.55 8.63
C GLU A 276 -8.90 -32.31 8.59
N TYR A 277 -8.34 -32.55 9.76
CA TYR A 277 -7.14 -33.36 9.95
C TYR A 277 -7.31 -34.21 11.21
N ASN A 278 -7.14 -35.53 11.08
CA ASN A 278 -7.34 -36.51 12.17
C ASN A 278 -8.69 -36.34 12.89
N GLY A 279 -9.78 -36.15 12.13
CA GLY A 279 -11.14 -36.00 12.64
C GLY A 279 -11.41 -34.68 13.39
N LYS A 280 -10.51 -33.69 13.30
CA LYS A 280 -10.69 -32.36 13.89
C LYS A 280 -10.61 -31.27 12.84
N LYS A 281 -11.48 -30.27 12.95
CA LYS A 281 -11.51 -29.10 12.06
C LYS A 281 -10.52 -28.03 12.51
N TYR A 282 -9.73 -27.52 11.57
CA TYR A 282 -8.72 -26.48 11.75
C TYR A 282 -8.88 -25.37 10.70
N SER A 283 -8.44 -24.15 11.00
CA SER A 283 -8.01 -23.27 9.91
C SER A 283 -6.65 -23.73 9.40
N LEU A 284 -6.37 -23.54 8.12
CA LEU A 284 -5.10 -23.99 7.54
C LEU A 284 -3.89 -23.38 8.26
N THR A 285 -3.97 -22.09 8.62
CA THR A 285 -2.95 -21.41 9.45
C THR A 285 -2.69 -22.14 10.76
N LYS A 286 -3.75 -22.53 11.49
CA LYS A 286 -3.62 -23.17 12.80
C LYS A 286 -3.11 -24.61 12.68
N LEU A 287 -3.51 -25.32 11.62
CA LEU A 287 -2.97 -26.64 11.32
C LEU A 287 -1.47 -26.57 10.99
N THR A 288 -1.08 -25.66 10.10
CA THR A 288 0.32 -25.44 9.71
C THR A 288 1.19 -25.07 10.92
N GLN A 289 0.69 -24.17 11.77
CA GLN A 289 1.37 -23.79 13.02
C GLN A 289 1.60 -25.00 13.93
N LYS A 290 0.58 -25.85 14.10
CA LYS A 290 0.66 -27.08 14.90
C LYS A 290 1.67 -28.07 14.33
N LEU A 291 1.66 -28.29 13.02
CA LEU A 291 2.56 -29.23 12.34
C LEU A 291 4.02 -28.78 12.39
N LYS A 292 4.28 -27.47 12.28
CA LYS A 292 5.64 -26.90 12.35
C LYS A 292 6.12 -26.60 13.78
N GLY A 293 5.28 -26.83 14.80
CA GLY A 293 5.62 -26.53 16.19
C GLY A 293 5.87 -25.04 16.47
N LEU A 294 5.20 -24.14 15.75
CA LEU A 294 5.41 -22.70 15.86
C LEU A 294 4.50 -22.06 16.93
N ASP A 295 4.99 -21.05 17.63
CA ASP A 295 4.23 -20.25 18.59
C ASP A 295 3.46 -19.08 17.94
N HIS A 296 3.77 -18.77 16.68
CA HIS A 296 3.16 -17.71 15.90
C HIS A 296 2.50 -18.23 14.62
N ALA A 297 1.54 -17.44 14.11
CA ALA A 297 0.86 -17.74 12.87
C ALA A 297 1.74 -17.37 11.66
N ILE A 298 1.81 -18.29 10.69
CA ILE A 298 2.48 -18.08 9.40
C ILE A 298 1.48 -18.12 8.25
N GLN A 299 1.89 -17.62 7.08
CA GLN A 299 1.09 -17.78 5.86
C GLN A 299 1.10 -19.27 5.48
N PRO A 300 -0.06 -19.95 5.49
CA PRO A 300 -0.07 -21.39 5.31
C PRO A 300 0.11 -21.79 3.85
N THR A 301 -0.27 -20.96 2.88
CA THR A 301 -0.44 -21.38 1.48
C THR A 301 0.83 -21.92 0.82
N GLY A 302 2.02 -21.47 1.23
CA GLY A 302 3.28 -22.02 0.68
C GLY A 302 3.63 -23.42 1.17
N GLU A 303 2.98 -23.88 2.25
CA GLU A 303 3.28 -25.12 2.96
C GLU A 303 2.34 -26.27 2.57
N TRP A 304 1.39 -26.02 1.67
CA TRP A 304 0.40 -27.00 1.23
C TRP A 304 0.31 -27.06 -0.29
N ARG A 305 0.01 -28.24 -0.81
CA ARG A 305 -0.28 -28.49 -2.22
C ARG A 305 -1.67 -29.08 -2.39
N LEU A 306 -2.30 -28.76 -3.51
CA LEU A 306 -3.43 -29.50 -4.05
C LEU A 306 -2.88 -30.26 -5.26
N GLU A 307 -2.85 -31.59 -5.19
CA GLU A 307 -2.13 -32.43 -6.17
C GLU A 307 -0.67 -31.95 -6.33
N GLU A 308 -0.26 -31.57 -7.54
CA GLU A 308 1.08 -31.05 -7.85
C GLU A 308 1.21 -29.53 -7.67
N GLN A 309 0.10 -28.80 -7.49
CA GLN A 309 0.10 -27.34 -7.47
C GLN A 309 0.27 -26.79 -6.05
N ASN A 310 1.19 -25.83 -5.88
CA ASN A 310 1.34 -25.13 -4.60
C ASN A 310 0.14 -24.21 -4.35
N LEU A 311 -0.40 -24.27 -3.12
CA LEU A 311 -1.57 -23.51 -2.75
C LEU A 311 -1.30 -21.99 -2.71
N LEU A 312 -0.04 -21.56 -2.60
CA LEU A 312 0.37 -20.16 -2.74
C LEU A 312 0.19 -19.63 -4.16
N ASP A 313 0.47 -20.45 -5.16
CA ASP A 313 0.31 -20.05 -6.56
C ASP A 313 -1.17 -19.85 -6.87
N LEU A 314 -2.02 -20.79 -6.44
CA LEU A 314 -3.47 -20.70 -6.57
C LEU A 314 -4.05 -19.48 -5.83
N TYR A 315 -3.52 -19.18 -4.64
CA TYR A 315 -3.90 -17.99 -3.89
C TYR A 315 -3.51 -16.71 -4.63
N ASN A 316 -2.29 -16.65 -5.18
CA ASN A 316 -1.84 -15.49 -5.94
C ASN A 316 -2.65 -15.32 -7.23
N GLU A 317 -2.99 -16.39 -7.95
CA GLU A 317 -3.87 -16.36 -9.12
C GLU A 317 -5.26 -15.80 -8.79
N THR A 318 -5.80 -16.18 -7.64
CA THR A 318 -7.14 -15.76 -7.19
C THR A 318 -7.20 -14.29 -6.76
N TYR A 319 -6.13 -13.78 -6.12
CA TYR A 319 -6.16 -12.51 -5.40
C TYR A 319 -5.19 -11.42 -5.89
N SER A 320 -4.38 -11.70 -6.92
CA SER A 320 -3.51 -10.70 -7.58
C SER A 320 -4.28 -9.82 -8.56
#